data_AF-A0A1A8GQN6-F1
#
_entry.id   AF-A0A1A8GQN6-F1
#
_cell.length_a   1.000
_cell.length_b   1.000
_cell.length_c   1.000
_cell.angle_alpha   90.00
_cell.angle_beta   90.00
_cell.angle_gamma   90.00
#
_symmetry.space_group_name_H-M   'P 1'
#
loop_
_entity.id
_entity.type
_entity.pdbx_description
1 polymer ?
#
loop_
_entity_poly.entity_id
_entity_poly.type
_entity_poly.pdbx_seq_one_letter_code
_entity_poly.pdbx_strand_id
1 'polypeptide(L)'
;QASRRLSLISAEALPEEPQHKWTKIFQLQSLDGYWDLSPGLGALINLNVDVFANVFLKNKGICSLGTKAHADILRMVATLLVLQLLRLEELDEGKLLQSLFRLKESPQFRPERWEQMKKAVDWVCWADQQYPCICSRLELGLSWESSTRQLLGFDSIPPFSPLIGLDLQMTTSAVPVY
;
A
#
# COMPACT_ATOMS: atom_id res chain seq x y z
N GLN A 1 29.70 -5.49 -50.44
CA GLN A 1 30.29 -5.81 -49.14
C GLN A 1 29.75 -4.78 -48.15
N ALA A 2 28.66 -5.08 -47.45
CA ALA A 2 28.64 -5.81 -46.18
C ALA A 2 29.35 -5.03 -45.04
N SER A 3 28.58 -4.34 -44.21
CA SER A 3 28.58 -4.66 -42.78
C SER A 3 27.36 -4.05 -42.09
N ARG A 4 26.46 -4.93 -41.64
CA ARG A 4 25.38 -4.66 -40.70
C ARG A 4 25.99 -4.26 -39.35
N ARG A 5 25.59 -3.12 -38.79
CA ARG A 5 25.62 -2.94 -37.32
C ARG A 5 24.20 -3.14 -36.80
N LEU A 6 23.92 -4.40 -36.51
CA LEU A 6 22.75 -4.85 -35.77
C LEU A 6 22.93 -4.48 -34.29
N SER A 7 21.89 -3.86 -33.75
CA SER A 7 21.29 -4.09 -32.43
C SER A 7 22.20 -4.02 -31.21
N LEU A 8 22.13 -2.89 -30.49
CA LEU A 8 22.00 -2.85 -29.03
C LEU A 8 21.17 -1.59 -28.70
N ILE A 9 19.86 -1.64 -28.98
CA ILE A 9 18.93 -0.78 -28.26
C ILE A 9 18.72 -1.51 -26.95
N SER A 10 19.41 -1.03 -25.91
CA SER A 10 19.11 -1.40 -24.54
C SER A 10 17.63 -1.19 -24.31
N ALA A 11 16.97 -2.23 -23.78
CA ALA A 11 15.58 -2.15 -23.36
C ALA A 11 15.50 -1.16 -22.19
N GLU A 12 15.35 0.11 -22.50
CA GLU A 12 14.86 1.13 -21.58
C GLU A 12 13.51 0.60 -21.07
N ALA A 13 13.43 0.25 -19.79
CA ALA A 13 12.17 -0.14 -19.18
C ALA A 13 11.22 1.05 -19.30
N LEU A 14 10.25 0.93 -20.21
CA LEU A 14 9.18 1.91 -20.37
C LEU A 14 8.52 2.16 -19.01
N PRO A 15 8.21 3.42 -18.65
CA PRO A 15 7.47 3.69 -17.43
C PRO A 15 6.16 2.88 -17.48
N GLU A 16 5.98 1.99 -16.50
CA GLU A 16 4.77 1.16 -16.40
C GLU A 16 3.57 2.11 -16.37
N GLU A 17 2.74 2.06 -17.42
CA GLU A 17 1.54 2.88 -17.53
C GLU A 17 0.71 2.77 -16.23
N PRO A 18 0.25 3.88 -15.63
CA PRO A 18 -0.51 3.86 -14.37
C PRO A 18 -1.67 2.87 -14.36
N GLN A 19 -2.30 2.67 -15.53
CA GLN A 19 -3.37 1.69 -15.72
C GLN A 19 -2.92 0.23 -15.46
N HIS A 20 -1.68 -0.11 -15.81
CA HIS A 20 -1.13 -1.46 -15.63
C HIS A 20 -0.85 -1.74 -14.14
N LYS A 21 -0.27 -0.77 -13.42
CA LYS A 21 -0.08 -0.83 -11.96
C LYS A 21 -1.40 -1.11 -11.23
N TRP A 22 -2.42 -0.29 -11.49
CA TRP A 22 -3.71 -0.44 -10.81
C TRP A 22 -4.42 -1.74 -11.17
N THR A 23 -4.33 -2.18 -12.42
CA THR A 23 -4.88 -3.49 -12.83
C THR A 23 -4.22 -4.64 -12.06
N LYS A 24 -2.89 -4.62 -11.89
CA LYS A 24 -2.18 -5.59 -11.05
C LYS A 24 -2.62 -5.52 -9.59
N ILE A 25 -2.72 -4.32 -9.01
CA ILE A 25 -3.15 -4.15 -7.61
C ILE A 25 -4.54 -4.77 -7.40
N PHE A 26 -5.52 -4.47 -8.24
CA PHE A 26 -6.88 -5.00 -8.07
C PHE A 26 -6.98 -6.51 -8.35
N GLN A 27 -6.11 -7.08 -9.19
CA GLN A 27 -6.01 -8.54 -9.37
C GLN A 27 -5.50 -9.27 -8.11
N LEU A 28 -4.75 -8.58 -7.24
CA LEU A 28 -4.28 -9.11 -5.96
C LEU A 28 -5.35 -9.05 -4.85
N GLN A 29 -6.51 -8.46 -5.11
CA GLN A 29 -7.56 -8.35 -4.09
C GLN A 29 -8.20 -9.73 -3.83
N SER A 30 -8.32 -10.08 -2.56
CA SER A 30 -9.07 -11.26 -2.11
C SER A 30 -10.56 -11.14 -2.44
N LEU A 31 -11.26 -12.29 -2.53
CA LEU A 31 -12.71 -12.35 -2.69
C LEU A 31 -13.47 -11.61 -1.57
N ASP A 32 -12.87 -11.58 -0.38
CA ASP A 32 -13.38 -10.89 0.82
C ASP A 32 -13.07 -9.38 0.81
N GLY A 33 -12.30 -8.88 -0.16
CA GLY A 33 -12.06 -7.44 -0.36
C GLY A 33 -10.74 -6.89 0.19
N TYR A 34 -9.95 -7.68 0.92
CA TYR A 34 -8.66 -7.23 1.44
C TYR A 34 -7.51 -7.53 0.49
N TRP A 35 -6.35 -6.91 0.76
CA TRP A 35 -5.08 -7.28 0.16
C TRP A 35 -4.15 -7.91 1.19
N ASP A 36 -3.39 -8.92 0.78
CA ASP A 36 -2.29 -9.44 1.61
C ASP A 36 -1.05 -8.56 1.44
N LEU A 37 -0.36 -8.29 2.56
CA LEU A 37 0.91 -7.57 2.57
C LEU A 37 2.03 -8.48 2.02
N SER A 38 2.07 -8.62 0.70
CA SER A 38 3.02 -9.46 -0.02
C SER A 38 4.15 -8.64 -0.67
N PRO A 39 5.31 -9.23 -0.98
CA PRO A 39 6.35 -8.55 -1.75
C PRO A 39 5.87 -7.99 -3.09
N GLY A 40 4.96 -8.69 -3.76
CA GLY A 40 4.36 -8.24 -5.03
C GLY A 40 3.53 -6.97 -4.87
N LEU A 41 2.70 -6.90 -3.82
CA LEU A 41 1.98 -5.65 -3.50
C LEU A 41 2.96 -4.56 -3.08
N GLY A 42 3.95 -4.88 -2.25
CA GLY A 42 5.00 -3.97 -1.79
C GLY A 42 5.70 -3.26 -2.94
N ALA A 43 6.11 -4.02 -3.97
CA ALA A 43 6.72 -3.44 -5.17
C ALA A 43 5.79 -2.47 -5.90
N LEU A 44 4.49 -2.77 -6.00
CA LEU A 44 3.51 -1.91 -6.68
C LEU A 44 3.25 -0.59 -5.91
N ILE A 45 3.29 -0.63 -4.57
CA ILE A 45 3.04 0.54 -3.71
C ILE A 45 4.34 1.19 -3.18
N ASN A 46 5.50 0.76 -3.70
CA ASN A 46 6.84 1.20 -3.30
C ASN A 46 7.22 0.93 -1.82
N LEU A 47 6.59 -0.04 -1.16
CA LEU A 47 6.85 -0.38 0.24
C LEU A 47 7.82 -1.57 0.37
N ASN A 48 8.87 -1.40 1.17
CA ASN A 48 9.74 -2.47 1.62
C ASN A 48 9.03 -3.31 2.70
N VAL A 49 8.27 -4.30 2.23
CA VAL A 49 7.45 -5.17 3.10
C VAL A 49 8.29 -5.96 4.10
N ASP A 50 9.52 -6.35 3.75
CA ASP A 50 10.37 -7.10 4.67
C ASP A 50 10.82 -6.23 5.86
N VAL A 51 11.34 -5.03 5.58
CA VAL A 51 11.69 -4.06 6.62
C VAL A 51 10.47 -3.69 7.46
N PHE A 52 9.34 -3.41 6.82
CA PHE A 52 8.15 -3.01 7.54
C PHE A 52 7.53 -4.14 8.39
N ALA A 53 7.28 -5.32 7.81
CA ALA A 53 6.60 -6.41 8.53
C ALA A 53 7.56 -7.23 9.41
N ASN A 54 8.71 -7.62 8.88
CA ASN A 54 9.61 -8.58 9.54
C ASN A 54 10.63 -7.91 10.47
N VAL A 55 10.90 -6.61 10.31
CA VAL A 55 11.73 -5.84 11.23
C VAL A 55 10.87 -4.96 12.13
N PHE A 56 10.18 -3.98 11.57
CA PHE A 56 9.47 -2.97 12.37
C PHE A 56 8.31 -3.54 13.18
N LEU A 57 7.29 -4.13 12.53
CA LEU A 57 6.10 -4.63 13.22
C LEU A 57 6.45 -5.76 14.21
N LYS A 58 7.42 -6.62 13.83
CA LYS A 58 7.95 -7.67 14.71
C LYS A 58 8.56 -7.09 15.99
N ASN A 59 9.37 -6.04 15.88
CA ASN A 59 9.95 -5.32 17.02
C ASN A 59 8.87 -4.62 17.87
N LYS A 60 7.75 -4.21 17.26
CA LYS A 60 6.58 -3.67 17.96
C LYS A 60 5.66 -4.75 18.54
N GLY A 61 6.07 -6.02 18.48
CA GLY A 61 5.40 -7.11 19.17
C GLY A 61 4.14 -7.61 18.47
N ILE A 62 3.99 -7.41 17.15
CA ILE A 62 2.82 -7.92 16.41
C ILE A 62 2.64 -9.45 16.57
N CYS A 63 3.74 -10.21 16.70
CA CYS A 63 3.69 -11.66 16.91
C CYS A 63 3.09 -12.06 18.27
N SER A 64 3.07 -11.17 19.26
CA SER A 64 2.49 -11.41 20.59
C SER A 64 0.96 -11.40 20.61
N LEU A 65 0.34 -10.94 19.51
CA LEU A 65 -1.12 -10.82 19.38
C LEU A 65 -1.80 -12.15 18.99
N GLY A 66 -1.02 -13.18 18.66
CA GLY A 66 -1.52 -14.44 18.13
C GLY A 66 -1.50 -14.48 16.60
N THR A 67 -1.40 -15.68 16.04
CA THR A 67 -1.20 -15.91 14.60
C THR A 67 -2.33 -15.38 13.73
N LYS A 68 -3.58 -15.48 14.21
CA LYS A 68 -4.75 -14.92 13.51
C LYS A 68 -4.73 -13.39 13.49
N ALA A 69 -4.58 -12.77 14.66
CA ALA A 69 -4.52 -11.31 14.77
C ALA A 69 -3.37 -10.72 13.95
N HIS A 70 -2.21 -11.37 13.99
CA HIS A 70 -1.07 -11.02 13.16
C HIS A 70 -1.43 -10.96 11.67
N ALA A 71 -2.02 -12.04 11.13
CA ALA A 71 -2.39 -12.10 9.71
C ALA A 71 -3.44 -11.03 9.36
N ASP A 72 -4.49 -10.88 10.18
CA ASP A 72 -5.56 -9.91 9.93
C ASP A 72 -5.06 -8.46 10.01
N ILE A 73 -4.15 -8.15 10.93
CA ILE A 73 -3.55 -6.82 11.04
C ILE A 73 -2.71 -6.50 9.81
N LEU A 74 -1.90 -7.44 9.30
CA LEU A 74 -1.12 -7.23 8.08
C LEU A 74 -2.02 -6.95 6.87
N ARG A 75 -3.14 -7.70 6.76
CA ARG A 75 -4.16 -7.48 5.72
C ARG A 75 -4.85 -6.13 5.85
N MET A 76 -5.12 -5.70 7.08
CA MET A 76 -5.67 -4.37 7.35
C MET A 76 -4.72 -3.28 6.92
N VAL A 77 -3.45 -3.36 7.29
CA VAL A 77 -2.44 -2.37 6.89
C VAL A 77 -2.30 -2.33 5.37
N ALA A 78 -2.18 -3.48 4.70
CA ALA A 78 -2.10 -3.55 3.24
C ALA A 78 -3.31 -2.91 2.55
N THR A 79 -4.52 -3.22 3.03
CA THR A 79 -5.76 -2.68 2.48
C THR A 79 -5.84 -1.17 2.67
N LEU A 80 -5.50 -0.66 3.85
CA LEU A 80 -5.47 0.78 4.12
C LEU A 80 -4.42 1.51 3.27
N LEU A 81 -3.26 0.91 3.02
CA LEU A 81 -2.24 1.47 2.14
C LEU A 81 -2.73 1.59 0.69
N VAL A 82 -3.41 0.58 0.17
CA VAL A 82 -4.01 0.64 -1.19
C VAL A 82 -5.09 1.71 -1.27
N LEU A 83 -5.98 1.79 -0.27
CA LEU A 83 -7.02 2.82 -0.20
C LEU A 83 -6.43 4.23 -0.09
N GLN A 84 -5.36 4.40 0.69
CA GLN A 84 -4.66 5.68 0.81
C GLN A 84 -4.00 6.06 -0.51
N LEU A 85 -3.34 5.12 -1.17
CA LEU A 85 -2.67 5.35 -2.45
C LEU A 85 -3.67 5.73 -3.55
N LEU A 86 -4.85 5.10 -3.59
CA LEU A 86 -5.92 5.46 -4.51
C LEU A 86 -6.32 6.94 -4.38
N ARG A 87 -6.39 7.44 -3.14
CA ARG A 87 -6.71 8.85 -2.86
C ARG A 87 -5.58 9.78 -3.25
N LEU A 88 -4.33 9.39 -3.00
CA LEU A 88 -3.14 10.19 -3.27
C LEU A 88 -2.82 10.31 -4.75
N GLU A 89 -3.05 9.25 -5.53
CA GLU A 89 -2.90 9.25 -6.99
C GLU A 89 -4.17 9.75 -7.72
N GLU A 90 -5.16 10.26 -6.98
CA GLU A 90 -6.40 10.84 -7.51
C GLU A 90 -7.14 9.95 -8.52
N LEU A 91 -7.13 8.63 -8.31
CA LEU A 91 -7.92 7.71 -9.13
C LEU A 91 -9.42 7.99 -8.91
N ASP A 92 -10.25 7.77 -9.94
CA ASP A 92 -11.69 8.07 -9.84
C ASP A 92 -12.37 7.28 -8.72
N GLU A 93 -11.97 6.04 -8.52
CA GLU A 93 -12.23 5.24 -7.33
C GLU A 93 -11.85 5.98 -6.04
N GLY A 94 -10.60 6.41 -5.93
CA GLY A 94 -10.05 7.09 -4.75
C GLY A 94 -10.80 8.35 -4.36
N LYS A 95 -11.29 9.14 -5.34
CA LYS A 95 -12.08 10.35 -5.10
C LYS A 95 -13.40 10.09 -4.36
N LEU A 96 -13.87 8.85 -4.35
CA LEU A 96 -15.11 8.46 -3.67
C LEU A 96 -14.89 8.11 -2.18
N LEU A 97 -13.64 7.96 -1.75
CA LEU A 97 -13.28 7.75 -0.34
C LEU A 97 -13.33 9.08 0.42
N GLN A 98 -14.28 9.19 1.34
CA GLN A 98 -14.37 10.31 2.28
C GLN A 98 -13.30 10.20 3.37
N SER A 99 -12.98 8.96 3.76
CA SER A 99 -11.85 8.58 4.60
C SER A 99 -11.41 7.16 4.23
N LEU A 100 -10.33 6.66 4.81
CA LEU A 100 -9.93 5.26 4.65
C LEU A 100 -10.99 4.23 5.08
N PHE A 101 -11.97 4.64 5.89
CA PHE A 101 -13.02 3.79 6.44
C PHE A 101 -14.42 4.14 5.92
N ARG A 102 -14.52 5.05 4.94
CA ARG A 102 -15.82 5.50 4.44
C ARG A 102 -15.79 5.82 2.96
N LEU A 103 -16.68 5.15 2.25
CA LEU A 103 -16.95 5.36 0.83
C LEU A 103 -18.29 6.09 0.65
N LYS A 104 -18.40 6.96 -0.35
CA LYS A 104 -19.62 7.74 -0.61
C LYS A 104 -20.79 6.85 -1.07
N GLU A 105 -21.86 6.72 -0.30
CA GLU A 105 -22.89 5.67 -0.47
C GLU A 105 -23.66 5.60 -1.82
N SER A 106 -23.51 6.57 -2.72
CA SER A 106 -24.16 6.51 -4.04
C SER A 106 -23.49 7.49 -5.01
N PRO A 107 -22.45 7.08 -5.73
CA PRO A 107 -21.99 7.88 -6.86
C PRO A 107 -23.03 7.77 -7.98
N GLN A 108 -23.39 8.91 -8.58
CA GLN A 108 -24.34 8.94 -9.72
C GLN A 108 -23.84 8.05 -10.89
N PHE A 109 -22.52 7.89 -11.00
CA PHE A 109 -21.84 6.94 -11.86
C PHE A 109 -20.97 6.03 -10.99
N ARG A 110 -21.27 4.73 -10.97
CA ARG A 110 -20.40 3.76 -10.29
C ARG A 110 -19.20 3.47 -11.20
N PRO A 111 -17.96 3.73 -10.76
CA PRO A 111 -16.78 3.32 -11.50
C PRO A 111 -16.72 1.80 -11.59
N GLU A 112 -15.95 1.30 -12.56
CA GLU A 112 -15.81 -0.14 -12.84
C GLU A 112 -15.48 -0.96 -11.58
N ARG A 113 -14.62 -0.41 -10.71
CA ARG A 113 -14.11 -1.10 -9.52
C ARG A 113 -14.82 -0.70 -8.22
N TRP A 114 -16.01 -0.11 -8.32
CA TRP A 114 -16.79 0.34 -7.16
C TRP A 114 -17.03 -0.77 -6.12
N GLU A 115 -17.45 -1.95 -6.56
CA GLU A 115 -17.78 -3.05 -5.65
C GLU A 115 -16.54 -3.56 -4.91
N GLN A 116 -15.40 -3.59 -5.59
CA GLN A 116 -14.11 -3.95 -5.01
C GLN A 116 -13.70 -2.95 -3.92
N MET A 117 -13.89 -1.65 -4.16
CA MET A 117 -13.66 -0.64 -3.13
C MET A 117 -14.60 -0.78 -1.94
N LYS A 118 -15.89 -1.02 -2.21
CA LYS A 118 -16.89 -1.18 -1.16
C LYS A 118 -16.52 -2.34 -0.25
N LYS A 119 -16.16 -3.50 -0.81
CA LYS A 119 -15.69 -4.65 -0.05
C LYS A 119 -14.42 -4.34 0.76
N ALA A 120 -13.46 -3.63 0.18
CA ALA A 120 -12.26 -3.22 0.90
C ALA A 120 -12.57 -2.34 2.13
N VAL A 121 -13.44 -1.34 1.95
CA VAL A 121 -13.88 -0.43 3.02
C VAL A 121 -14.65 -1.19 4.10
N ASP A 122 -15.59 -2.06 3.72
CA ASP A 122 -16.35 -2.89 4.65
C ASP A 122 -15.42 -3.82 5.45
N TRP A 123 -14.40 -4.38 4.78
CA TRP A 123 -13.42 -5.26 5.40
C TRP A 123 -12.53 -4.52 6.41
N VAL A 124 -12.01 -3.34 6.07
CA VAL A 124 -11.18 -2.56 7.04
C VAL A 124 -12.01 -2.06 8.22
N CYS A 125 -13.29 -1.71 8.01
CA CYS A 125 -14.20 -1.37 9.10
C CYS A 125 -14.40 -2.54 10.05
N TRP A 126 -14.58 -3.75 9.54
CA TRP A 126 -14.63 -4.95 10.37
C TRP A 126 -13.30 -5.18 11.10
N ALA A 127 -12.16 -5.08 10.40
CA ALA A 127 -10.85 -5.34 10.98
C ALA A 127 -10.49 -4.35 12.09
N ASP A 128 -10.79 -3.05 11.91
CA ASP A 128 -10.56 -2.02 12.93
C ASP A 128 -11.46 -2.22 14.17
N GLN A 129 -12.68 -2.74 13.98
CA GLN A 129 -13.54 -3.14 15.10
C GLN A 129 -13.02 -4.37 15.85
N GLN A 130 -12.43 -5.34 15.15
CA GLN A 130 -11.85 -6.53 15.79
C GLN A 130 -10.54 -6.22 16.51
N TYR A 131 -9.74 -5.31 15.95
CA TYR A 131 -8.42 -4.95 16.45
C TYR A 131 -8.34 -3.43 16.65
N PRO A 132 -9.04 -2.89 17.66
CA PRO A 132 -9.06 -1.46 17.90
C PRO A 132 -7.67 -0.96 18.33
N CYS A 133 -7.39 0.30 18.02
CA CYS A 133 -6.18 1.01 18.44
C CYS A 133 -4.85 0.40 17.97
N ILE A 134 -4.85 -0.44 16.92
CA ILE A 134 -3.62 -1.06 16.42
C ILE A 134 -2.60 -0.03 15.91
N CYS A 135 -3.06 1.06 15.30
CA CYS A 135 -2.18 2.15 14.84
C CYS A 135 -1.32 2.72 15.98
N SER A 136 -1.91 2.94 17.16
CA SER A 136 -1.16 3.43 18.33
C SER A 136 -0.41 2.31 19.05
N ARG A 137 -1.01 1.11 19.18
CA ARG A 137 -0.39 -0.04 19.86
C ARG A 137 0.89 -0.52 19.19
N LEU A 138 0.95 -0.48 17.86
CA LEU A 138 2.15 -0.81 17.09
C LEU A 138 3.00 0.43 16.78
N GLU A 139 2.67 1.57 17.38
CA GLU A 139 3.40 2.84 17.24
C GLU A 139 3.63 3.24 15.78
N LEU A 140 2.65 2.97 14.90
CA LEU A 140 2.69 3.34 13.49
C LEU A 140 2.56 4.85 13.31
N GLY A 141 1.77 5.49 14.19
CA GLY A 141 1.54 6.93 14.16
C GLY A 141 0.26 7.32 14.88
N LEU A 142 -0.13 8.58 14.73
CA LEU A 142 -1.28 9.17 15.42
C LEU A 142 -2.63 8.71 14.85
N SER A 143 -2.68 8.43 13.55
CA SER A 143 -3.89 8.02 12.84
C SER A 143 -3.55 7.22 11.60
N TRP A 144 -4.46 6.35 11.16
CA TRP A 144 -4.28 5.59 9.92
C TRP A 144 -4.04 6.49 8.71
N GLU A 145 -4.70 7.65 8.63
CA GLU A 145 -4.52 8.63 7.55
C GLU A 145 -3.08 9.16 7.47
N SER A 146 -2.49 9.53 8.61
CA SER A 146 -1.10 10.04 8.65
C SER A 146 -0.09 8.91 8.46
N SER A 147 -0.27 7.79 9.15
CA SER A 147 0.65 6.64 9.10
C SER A 147 0.75 6.05 7.70
N THR A 148 -0.37 5.89 6.98
CA THR A 148 -0.36 5.34 5.62
C THR A 148 0.31 6.29 4.62
N ARG A 149 0.09 7.61 4.72
CA ARG A 149 0.81 8.60 3.90
C ARG A 149 2.32 8.57 4.13
N GLN A 150 2.76 8.44 5.38
CA GLN A 150 4.18 8.31 5.75
C GLN A 150 4.79 7.01 5.22
N LEU A 151 4.09 5.89 5.37
CA LEU A 151 4.53 4.59 4.85
C LEU A 151 4.62 4.56 3.32
N LEU A 152 3.74 5.30 2.63
CA LEU A 152 3.78 5.48 1.18
C LEU A 152 4.80 6.55 0.73
N GLY A 153 5.46 7.23 1.66
CA GLY A 153 6.49 8.23 1.36
C GLY A 153 5.96 9.60 0.91
N PHE A 154 4.65 9.86 1.04
CA PHE A 154 4.04 11.15 0.67
C PHE A 154 4.19 12.22 1.75
N ASP A 155 4.21 11.80 3.03
CA ASP A 155 4.37 12.70 4.17
C ASP A 155 5.71 12.42 4.87
N SER A 156 6.33 13.46 5.42
CA SER A 156 7.54 13.32 6.24
C SER A 156 7.26 12.55 7.53
N ILE A 157 8.15 11.61 7.87
CA ILE A 157 8.11 10.90 9.14
C ILE A 157 8.57 11.83 10.27
N PRO A 158 7.78 12.03 11.35
CA PRO A 158 8.18 12.87 12.48
C PRO A 158 9.47 12.39 13.15
N PRO A 159 10.32 13.28 13.69
CA PRO A 159 11.59 12.90 14.32
C PRO A 159 11.48 11.91 15.48
N PHE A 160 10.34 11.91 16.17
CA PHE A 160 10.04 11.01 17.29
C PHE A 160 9.36 9.71 16.86
N SER A 161 9.01 9.57 15.58
CA SER A 161 8.35 8.36 15.09
C SER A 161 9.33 7.20 15.05
N PRO A 162 8.98 6.02 15.59
CA PRO A 162 9.81 4.82 15.48
C PRO A 162 10.02 4.33 14.04
N LEU A 163 9.28 4.86 13.06
CA LEU A 163 9.47 4.59 11.64
C LEU A 163 10.69 5.33 11.05
N ILE A 164 11.27 6.31 11.77
CA ILE A 164 12.38 7.11 11.26
C ILE A 164 13.65 6.28 11.08
N GLY A 165 14.39 6.55 10.01
CA GLY A 165 15.66 5.87 9.71
C GLY A 165 15.51 4.45 9.18
N LEU A 166 14.29 3.97 8.93
CA LEU A 166 14.03 2.71 8.25
C LEU A 166 14.01 2.91 6.74
N ASP A 167 14.60 1.97 6.00
CA ASP A 167 14.50 1.92 4.53
C ASP A 167 13.14 1.34 4.11
N LEU A 168 12.09 2.14 4.33
CA LEU A 168 10.70 1.76 4.09
C LEU A 168 10.31 1.80 2.62
N GLN A 169 11.01 2.60 1.82
CA GLN A 169 10.75 2.66 0.38
C GLN A 169 11.61 1.61 -0.31
N MET A 170 11.08 0.96 -1.34
CA MET A 170 11.93 0.18 -2.22
C MET A 170 12.84 1.18 -2.93
N THR A 171 14.10 1.25 -2.50
CA THR A 171 15.12 2.01 -3.23
C THR A 171 15.25 1.34 -4.59
N THR A 172 14.50 1.84 -5.58
CA THR A 172 14.94 1.73 -6.96
C THR A 172 16.25 2.48 -6.96
N SER A 173 17.36 1.74 -6.91
CA SER A 173 18.69 2.29 -6.93
C SER A 173 18.81 3.13 -8.20
N ALA A 174 18.49 4.42 -8.07
CA ALA A 174 18.85 5.42 -9.04
C ALA A 174 20.37 5.43 -8.95
N VAL A 175 20.99 4.75 -9.92
CA VAL A 175 22.42 4.81 -10.17
C VAL A 175 22.80 6.28 -10.09
N PRO A 176 23.68 6.70 -9.17
CA PRO A 176 24.13 8.08 -9.15
C PRO A 176 24.80 8.34 -10.50
N VAL A 177 24.19 9.22 -11.29
CA VAL A 177 24.84 9.78 -12.46
C VAL A 177 25.71 10.94 -11.96
N TYR A 178 27.01 10.77 -12.20
CA TYR A 178 28.18 11.63 -11.95
C TYR A 178 28.91 11.43 -10.61
#